data_AF-A0AAW2FAD4-F1
#
_entry.id   AF-A0AAW2FAD4-F1
#
_cell.length_a   1.000
_cell.length_b   1.000
_cell.length_c   1.000
_cell.angle_alpha   90.00
_cell.angle_beta   90.00
_cell.angle_gamma   90.00
#
_symmetry.space_group_name_H-M   'P 1'
#
loop_
_entity.id
_entity.type
_entity.pdbx_description
1 polymer ?
#
loop_
_entity_poly.entity_id
_entity_poly.type
_entity_poly.pdbx_seq_one_letter_code
_entity_poly.pdbx_strand_id
1 'polypeptide(L)'
;MWTHFDTTPLMSTYLVAFVVSDYVQIPNEDKTLNMWCRSALARHSKFAQEIALKAREILTRYTNTTVKVPKMDHLAVPQLTAGAMENWGLIIYNENNFAYNEKKDTRHQKMRVAITAAHEMAHQWFGNVVSPRWWSHVWLNEGFASFFEEYVIDEVNFYVFTNMLICF
;
A
#
# COMPACT_ATOMS: atom_id res chain seq x y z
N MET A 1 26.37 -4.40 -13.74
CA MET A 1 26.16 -4.53 -12.28
C MET A 1 25.02 -5.51 -12.09
N TRP A 2 25.18 -6.53 -11.25
CA TRP A 2 24.14 -7.53 -10.98
C TRP A 2 23.56 -7.27 -9.59
N THR A 3 22.23 -7.18 -9.50
CA THR A 3 21.52 -7.05 -8.22
C THR A 3 20.98 -8.42 -7.81
N HIS A 4 21.26 -8.83 -6.57
CA HIS A 4 20.77 -10.07 -6.00
C HIS A 4 19.77 -9.73 -4.89
N PHE A 5 18.65 -10.47 -4.84
CA PHE A 5 17.61 -10.33 -3.83
C PHE A 5 17.60 -11.58 -2.95
N ASP A 6 17.18 -11.40 -1.69
CA ASP A 6 16.96 -12.53 -0.78
C ASP A 6 15.83 -13.44 -1.29
N THR A 7 15.88 -14.71 -0.92
CA THR A 7 14.82 -15.67 -1.21
C THR A 7 13.51 -15.23 -0.55
N THR A 8 12.41 -15.24 -1.30
CA THR A 8 11.09 -14.87 -0.75
C THR A 8 10.57 -15.93 0.22
N PRO A 9 9.63 -15.56 1.11
CA PRO A 9 8.77 -16.54 1.76
C PRO A 9 8.00 -17.40 0.73
N LEU A 10 7.36 -18.47 1.20
CA LEU A 10 6.42 -19.22 0.37
C LEU A 10 5.25 -18.31 -0.01
N MET A 11 5.10 -18.05 -1.31
CA MET A 11 4.07 -17.17 -1.84
C MET A 11 3.58 -17.66 -3.20
N SER A 12 2.39 -17.20 -3.59
CA SER A 12 1.81 -17.51 -4.90
C SER A 12 2.54 -16.80 -6.02
N THR A 13 2.61 -17.40 -7.22
CA THR A 13 3.40 -16.87 -8.35
C THR A 13 2.91 -15.51 -8.86
N TYR A 14 1.64 -15.17 -8.68
CA TYR A 14 1.07 -13.88 -9.11
C TYR A 14 1.63 -12.66 -8.33
N LEU A 15 2.27 -12.91 -7.18
CA LEU A 15 2.87 -11.88 -6.33
C LEU A 15 4.32 -11.57 -6.67
N VAL A 16 4.96 -12.35 -7.57
CA VAL A 16 6.34 -12.08 -7.98
C VAL A 16 6.42 -10.74 -8.70
N ALA A 17 7.31 -9.85 -8.26
CA ALA A 17 7.57 -8.56 -8.88
C ALA A 17 9.05 -8.19 -8.86
N PHE A 18 9.47 -7.44 -9.87
CA PHE A 18 10.72 -6.69 -9.87
C PHE A 18 10.58 -5.48 -10.79
N VAL A 19 11.31 -4.41 -10.49
CA VAL A 19 11.30 -3.17 -11.27
C VAL A 19 12.73 -2.72 -11.52
N VAL A 20 13.00 -2.26 -12.74
CA VAL A 20 14.25 -1.62 -13.12
C VAL A 20 13.93 -0.18 -13.51
N SER A 21 14.41 0.78 -12.72
CA SER A 21 14.18 2.21 -12.95
C SER A 21 15.29 3.06 -12.35
N ASP A 22 15.25 4.35 -12.66
CA ASP A 22 16.06 5.43 -12.10
C ASP A 22 15.30 6.22 -11.02
N TYR A 23 14.31 5.59 -10.37
CA TYR A 23 13.45 6.25 -9.40
C TYR A 23 14.20 6.65 -8.14
N VAL A 24 13.71 7.73 -7.50
CA VAL A 24 14.23 8.18 -6.22
C VAL A 24 13.56 7.42 -5.07
N GLN A 25 14.32 7.14 -4.02
CA GLN A 25 13.82 6.53 -2.79
C GLN A 25 13.46 7.61 -1.77
N ILE A 26 12.29 7.47 -1.14
CA ILE A 26 11.86 8.26 0.01
C ILE A 26 11.62 7.29 1.16
N PRO A 27 12.62 7.04 2.03
CA PRO A 27 12.49 6.11 3.13
C PRO A 27 11.72 6.70 4.31
N ASN A 28 11.14 5.85 5.16
CA ASN A 28 10.74 6.23 6.51
C ASN A 28 11.96 6.19 7.47
N GLU A 29 11.77 6.52 8.74
CA GLU A 29 12.86 6.65 9.73
C GLU A 29 13.71 5.38 9.89
N ASP A 30 13.06 4.21 9.96
CA ASP A 30 13.73 2.91 10.13
C ASP A 30 14.04 2.18 8.80
N LYS A 31 13.70 2.81 7.66
CA LYS A 31 13.88 2.29 6.29
C LYS A 31 13.14 0.97 5.99
N THR A 32 12.19 0.58 6.85
CA THR A 32 11.37 -0.62 6.64
C THR A 32 10.20 -0.38 5.69
N LEU A 33 9.82 0.89 5.44
CA LEU A 33 8.78 1.26 4.48
C LEU A 33 9.26 2.41 3.60
N ASN A 34 9.45 2.14 2.30
CA ASN A 34 10.02 3.11 1.37
C ASN A 34 9.07 3.42 0.22
N MET A 35 9.04 4.67 -0.20
CA MET A 35 8.35 5.10 -1.41
C MET A 35 9.35 5.24 -2.56
N TRP A 36 8.99 4.77 -3.74
CA TRP A 36 9.79 4.83 -4.96
C TRP A 36 8.98 5.48 -6.08
N CYS A 37 9.50 6.55 -6.67
CA CYS A 37 8.81 7.22 -7.76
C CYS A 37 9.76 8.09 -8.59
N ARG A 38 9.24 8.67 -9.67
CA ARG A 38 9.93 9.74 -10.39
C ARG A 38 10.16 10.93 -9.45
N SER A 39 11.31 11.59 -9.58
CA SER A 39 11.72 12.71 -8.71
C SER A 39 10.65 13.82 -8.56
N ALA A 40 9.89 14.09 -9.63
CA ALA A 40 8.80 15.06 -9.62
C ALA A 40 7.66 14.74 -8.62
N LEU A 41 7.48 13.47 -8.26
CA LEU A 41 6.43 12.99 -7.35
C LEU A 41 6.91 12.79 -5.92
N ALA A 42 8.22 12.87 -5.65
CA ALA A 42 8.79 12.52 -4.34
C ALA A 42 8.18 13.29 -3.16
N ARG A 43 7.89 14.59 -3.35
CA ARG A 43 7.25 15.40 -2.30
C ARG A 43 5.76 15.08 -2.09
N HIS A 44 5.13 14.43 -3.06
CA HIS A 44 3.71 14.11 -3.08
C HIS A 44 3.41 12.68 -2.60
N SER A 45 4.43 11.85 -2.36
CA SER A 45 4.27 10.48 -1.86
C SER A 45 4.12 10.38 -0.34
N LYS A 46 4.45 11.44 0.40
CA LYS A 46 4.47 11.43 1.87
C LYS A 46 3.13 11.06 2.49
N PHE A 47 2.03 11.56 1.92
CA PHE A 47 0.70 11.25 2.42
C PHE A 47 0.37 9.76 2.30
N ALA A 48 0.65 9.13 1.16
CA ALA A 48 0.48 7.69 1.00
C ALA A 48 1.38 6.89 1.96
N GLN A 49 2.62 7.36 2.19
CA GLN A 49 3.55 6.74 3.14
C GLN A 49 3.00 6.76 4.57
N GLU A 50 2.44 7.89 5.01
CA GLU A 50 1.81 8.04 6.33
C GLU A 50 0.63 7.09 6.51
N ILE A 51 -0.23 6.97 5.50
CA ILE A 51 -1.36 6.02 5.53
C ILE A 51 -0.86 4.58 5.58
N ALA A 52 0.12 4.21 4.75
CA ALA A 52 0.67 2.86 4.73
C ALA A 52 1.32 2.47 6.07
N LEU A 53 2.03 3.41 6.72
CA LEU A 53 2.61 3.20 8.05
C LEU A 53 1.54 2.93 9.11
N LYS A 54 0.46 3.72 9.12
CA LYS A 54 -0.67 3.53 10.05
C LYS A 54 -1.42 2.24 9.76
N ALA A 55 -1.69 1.94 8.49
CA ALA A 55 -2.31 0.69 8.07
C ALA A 55 -1.51 -0.51 8.57
N ARG A 56 -0.19 -0.50 8.38
CA ARG A 56 0.71 -1.54 8.91
C ARG A 56 0.58 -1.70 10.42
N GLU A 57 0.59 -0.61 11.19
CA GLU A 57 0.46 -0.66 12.65
C GLU A 57 -0.88 -1.24 13.10
N ILE A 58 -1.98 -0.72 12.53
CA ILE A 58 -3.35 -1.13 12.84
C ILE A 58 -3.55 -2.61 12.51
N LEU A 59 -3.18 -3.04 11.29
CA LEU A 59 -3.36 -4.42 10.85
C LEU A 59 -2.46 -5.39 11.62
N THR A 60 -1.23 -5.00 11.95
CA THR A 60 -0.34 -5.82 12.78
C THR A 60 -0.96 -6.05 14.16
N ARG A 61 -1.51 -4.99 14.79
CA ARG A 61 -2.19 -5.07 16.08
C ARG A 61 -3.46 -5.91 16.00
N TYR A 62 -4.29 -5.67 14.97
CA TYR A 62 -5.57 -6.34 14.78
C TYR A 62 -5.42 -7.85 14.57
N THR A 63 -4.47 -8.25 13.72
CA THR A 63 -4.26 -9.66 13.35
C THR A 63 -3.35 -10.39 14.32
N ASN A 64 -2.65 -9.67 15.21
CA ASN A 64 -1.61 -10.21 16.09
C ASN A 64 -0.59 -11.08 15.32
N THR A 65 -0.23 -10.64 14.11
CA THR A 65 0.64 -11.43 13.23
C THR A 65 2.06 -11.51 13.77
N THR A 66 2.69 -12.67 13.59
CA THR A 66 4.13 -12.87 13.82
C THR A 66 4.93 -12.88 12.53
N VAL A 67 4.26 -12.83 11.37
CA VAL A 67 4.91 -12.82 10.06
C VAL A 67 5.62 -11.49 9.87
N LYS A 68 6.94 -11.54 9.77
CA LYS A 68 7.77 -10.36 9.52
C LYS A 68 8.07 -10.25 8.03
N VAL A 69 7.64 -9.14 7.43
CA VAL A 69 8.17 -8.71 6.14
C VAL A 69 9.29 -7.70 6.44
N PRO A 70 10.57 -7.98 6.10
CA PRO A 70 11.69 -7.16 6.53
C PRO A 70 11.69 -5.75 5.93
N LYS A 71 11.07 -5.58 4.75
CA LYS A 71 10.84 -4.29 4.11
C LYS A 71 9.55 -4.28 3.29
N MET A 72 8.91 -3.13 3.17
CA MET A 72 7.78 -2.87 2.30
C MET A 72 8.11 -1.69 1.38
N ASP A 73 8.28 -1.97 0.09
CA ASP A 73 8.48 -0.92 -0.90
C ASP A 73 7.13 -0.58 -1.57
N HIS A 74 6.84 0.71 -1.74
CA HIS A 74 5.68 1.23 -2.44
C HIS A 74 6.20 2.00 -3.66
N LEU A 75 5.87 1.55 -4.87
CA LEU A 75 6.44 2.09 -6.10
C LEU A 75 5.35 2.63 -7.02
N ALA A 76 5.50 3.84 -7.53
CA ALA A 76 4.54 4.45 -8.46
C ALA A 76 5.03 4.37 -9.91
N VAL A 77 4.21 3.79 -10.80
CA VAL A 77 4.48 3.73 -12.25
C VAL A 77 3.51 4.61 -13.05
N PRO A 78 3.95 5.25 -14.15
CA PRO A 78 3.10 6.17 -14.93
C PRO A 78 1.88 5.50 -15.57
N GLN A 79 2.00 4.22 -15.93
CA GLN A 79 0.92 3.46 -16.56
C GLN A 79 0.82 2.09 -15.90
N LEU A 80 -0.18 1.96 -15.05
CA LEU A 80 -0.69 0.68 -14.55
C LEU A 80 -2.19 0.64 -14.89
N THR A 81 -2.65 -0.44 -15.52
CA THR A 81 -4.07 -0.61 -15.87
C THR A 81 -4.93 -0.73 -14.61
N ALA A 82 -4.42 -1.43 -13.60
CA ALA A 82 -5.01 -1.48 -12.27
C ALA A 82 -4.71 -0.21 -11.47
N GLY A 83 -5.47 0.01 -10.39
CA GLY A 83 -5.24 1.13 -9.48
C GLY A 83 -3.93 0.96 -8.71
N ALA A 84 -3.67 -0.24 -8.23
CA ALA A 84 -2.43 -0.71 -7.64
C ALA A 84 -2.38 -2.25 -7.74
N MET A 85 -1.31 -2.87 -7.24
CA MET A 85 -1.11 -4.31 -7.17
C MET A 85 -0.27 -4.64 -5.93
N GLU A 86 -0.69 -5.66 -5.19
CA GLU A 86 -0.30 -5.96 -3.80
C GLU A 86 0.98 -6.79 -3.66
N ASN A 87 1.84 -6.84 -4.70
CA ASN A 87 2.97 -7.76 -4.75
C ASN A 87 3.79 -7.73 -3.45
N TRP A 88 4.10 -8.91 -2.92
CA TRP A 88 4.55 -9.04 -1.54
C TRP A 88 5.92 -8.38 -1.32
N GLY A 89 5.94 -7.31 -0.53
CA GLY A 89 7.14 -6.52 -0.25
C GLY A 89 7.46 -5.44 -1.30
N LEU A 90 6.69 -5.35 -2.39
CA LEU A 90 6.81 -4.34 -3.43
C LEU A 90 5.44 -3.98 -4.01
N ILE A 91 4.67 -3.16 -3.33
CA ILE A 91 3.35 -2.72 -3.80
C ILE A 91 3.54 -1.73 -4.96
N ILE A 92 2.88 -1.96 -6.10
CA ILE A 92 3.00 -1.12 -7.30
C ILE A 92 1.71 -0.33 -7.51
N TYR A 93 1.82 0.99 -7.62
CA TYR A 93 0.71 1.90 -7.77
C TYR A 93 0.69 2.52 -9.16
N ASN A 94 -0.51 2.82 -9.65
CA ASN A 94 -0.68 3.93 -10.59
C ASN A 94 -0.31 5.24 -9.88
N GLU A 95 0.45 6.14 -10.52
CA GLU A 95 0.84 7.44 -9.93
C GLU A 95 -0.34 8.24 -9.36
N ASN A 96 -1.51 8.14 -10.01
CA ASN A 96 -2.75 8.79 -9.57
C ASN A 96 -3.30 8.25 -8.24
N ASN A 97 -2.85 7.10 -7.75
CA ASN A 97 -3.27 6.51 -6.47
C ASN A 97 -2.15 6.53 -5.43
N PHE A 98 -1.03 7.17 -5.74
CA PHE A 98 0.15 7.24 -4.89
C PHE A 98 0.51 8.67 -4.49
N ALA A 99 0.39 9.61 -5.44
CA ALA A 99 0.75 11.00 -5.22
C ALA A 99 -0.45 11.84 -4.78
N TYR A 100 -0.25 12.67 -3.77
CA TYR A 100 -1.20 13.68 -3.33
C TYR A 100 -0.51 15.05 -3.17
N ASN A 101 -1.08 16.06 -3.83
CA ASN A 101 -0.65 17.45 -3.76
C ASN A 101 -1.70 18.30 -3.06
N GLU A 102 -1.48 18.59 -1.78
CA GLU A 102 -2.38 19.38 -0.93
C GLU A 102 -2.80 20.74 -1.52
N LYS A 103 -1.96 21.36 -2.36
CA LYS A 103 -2.25 22.68 -2.95
C LYS A 103 -3.10 22.63 -4.21
N LYS A 104 -3.23 21.47 -4.85
CA LYS A 104 -3.85 21.33 -6.19
C LYS A 104 -4.95 20.28 -6.22
N ASP A 105 -4.82 19.23 -5.43
CA ASP A 105 -5.64 18.05 -5.52
C ASP A 105 -6.90 18.15 -4.68
N THR A 106 -7.96 17.50 -5.14
CA THR A 106 -9.26 17.52 -4.50
C THR A 106 -9.28 16.67 -3.22
N ARG A 107 -10.31 16.85 -2.39
CA ARG A 107 -10.59 15.94 -1.27
C ARG A 107 -10.83 14.50 -1.74
N HIS A 108 -11.48 14.32 -2.89
CA HIS A 108 -11.67 13.00 -3.49
C HIS A 108 -10.33 12.34 -3.83
N GLN A 109 -9.39 13.10 -4.41
CA GLN A 109 -8.05 12.61 -4.69
C GLN A 109 -7.32 12.14 -3.42
N LYS A 110 -7.40 12.96 -2.35
CA LYS A 110 -6.84 12.60 -1.04
C LYS A 110 -7.41 11.28 -0.53
N MET A 111 -8.74 11.14 -0.56
CA MET A 111 -9.41 9.93 -0.13
C MET A 111 -9.00 8.72 -0.96
N ARG A 112 -8.93 8.87 -2.29
CA ARG A 112 -8.53 7.78 -3.18
C ARG A 112 -7.12 7.26 -2.87
N VAL A 113 -6.15 8.15 -2.69
CA VAL A 113 -4.77 7.78 -2.32
C VAL A 113 -4.75 7.08 -0.96
N ALA A 114 -5.54 7.54 0.00
CA ALA A 114 -5.61 6.92 1.32
C ALA A 114 -6.22 5.50 1.27
N ILE A 115 -7.37 5.36 0.61
CA ILE A 115 -8.06 4.08 0.44
C ILE A 115 -7.15 3.08 -0.26
N THR A 116 -6.56 3.44 -1.41
CA THR A 116 -5.66 2.52 -2.13
C THR A 116 -4.45 2.15 -1.28
N ALA A 117 -3.82 3.09 -0.58
CA ALA A 117 -2.70 2.75 0.30
C ALA A 117 -3.10 1.76 1.42
N ALA A 118 -4.29 1.91 2.01
CA ALA A 118 -4.81 1.00 3.03
C ALA A 118 -5.18 -0.37 2.45
N HIS A 119 -5.81 -0.41 1.27
CA HIS A 119 -6.21 -1.63 0.56
C HIS A 119 -5.02 -2.55 0.29
N GLU A 120 -3.99 -2.02 -0.35
CA GLU A 120 -2.80 -2.80 -0.71
C GLU A 120 -2.01 -3.25 0.52
N MET A 121 -2.07 -2.47 1.60
CA MET A 121 -1.49 -2.87 2.88
C MET A 121 -2.28 -4.00 3.54
N ALA A 122 -3.60 -4.03 3.42
CA ALA A 122 -4.43 -5.12 3.91
C ALA A 122 -4.11 -6.44 3.20
N HIS A 123 -3.86 -6.40 1.88
CA HIS A 123 -3.47 -7.58 1.11
C HIS A 123 -2.19 -8.26 1.59
N GLN A 124 -1.30 -7.53 2.27
CA GLN A 124 -0.08 -8.12 2.86
C GLN A 124 -0.42 -9.22 3.89
N TRP A 125 -1.63 -9.21 4.46
CA TRP A 125 -2.20 -10.31 5.23
C TRP A 125 -3.19 -11.13 4.39
N PHE A 126 -4.16 -10.45 3.76
CA PHE A 126 -5.30 -11.06 3.08
C PHE A 126 -5.06 -11.11 1.57
N GLY A 127 -4.31 -12.12 1.15
CA GLY A 127 -3.88 -12.34 -0.23
C GLY A 127 -2.46 -12.87 -0.30
N ASN A 128 -1.59 -12.30 0.54
CA ASN A 128 -0.17 -12.64 0.58
C ASN A 128 0.11 -13.74 1.62
N VAL A 129 -0.07 -13.46 2.92
CA VAL A 129 0.10 -14.46 4.00
C VAL A 129 -0.93 -15.57 3.87
N VAL A 130 -2.19 -15.21 3.63
CA VAL A 130 -3.28 -16.15 3.36
C VAL A 130 -3.78 -15.91 1.94
N SER A 131 -3.41 -16.80 1.01
CA SER A 131 -3.90 -16.75 -0.37
C SER A 131 -5.06 -17.73 -0.59
N PRO A 132 -6.00 -17.42 -1.50
CA PRO A 132 -7.08 -18.32 -1.85
C PRO A 132 -6.51 -19.50 -2.62
N ARG A 133 -7.07 -20.69 -2.40
CA ARG A 133 -6.65 -21.89 -3.14
C ARG A 133 -6.94 -21.77 -4.65
N TRP A 134 -7.98 -21.01 -5.01
CA TRP A 134 -8.41 -20.81 -6.38
C TRP A 134 -9.14 -19.48 -6.57
N TRP A 135 -9.14 -18.97 -7.79
CA TRP A 135 -9.71 -17.66 -8.16
C TRP A 135 -11.21 -17.52 -7.92
N SER A 136 -11.97 -18.62 -7.85
CA SER A 136 -13.38 -18.58 -7.43
C SER A 136 -13.57 -18.02 -6.02
N HIS A 137 -12.51 -18.01 -5.20
CA HIS A 137 -12.50 -17.45 -3.85
C HIS A 137 -11.70 -16.15 -3.76
N VAL A 138 -11.50 -15.43 -4.86
CA VAL A 138 -10.77 -14.15 -4.89
C VAL A 138 -11.38 -13.10 -3.95
N TRP A 139 -12.67 -13.23 -3.62
CA TRP A 139 -13.33 -12.39 -2.62
C TRP A 139 -12.68 -12.47 -1.23
N LEU A 140 -11.96 -13.55 -0.91
CA LEU A 140 -11.17 -13.65 0.33
C LEU A 140 -9.98 -12.67 0.36
N ASN A 141 -9.53 -12.20 -0.81
CA ASN A 141 -8.53 -11.14 -0.91
C ASN A 141 -9.25 -9.81 -0.96
N GLU A 142 -9.91 -9.53 -2.08
CA GLU A 142 -10.50 -8.23 -2.41
C GLU A 142 -11.56 -7.80 -1.39
N GLY A 143 -12.39 -8.74 -0.93
CA GLY A 143 -13.45 -8.43 0.03
C GLY A 143 -12.90 -8.08 1.40
N PHE A 144 -11.85 -8.76 1.86
CA PHE A 144 -11.17 -8.41 3.10
C PHE A 144 -10.36 -7.12 2.96
N ALA A 145 -9.67 -6.92 1.84
CA ALA A 145 -8.96 -5.68 1.58
C ALA A 145 -9.91 -4.47 1.55
N SER A 146 -11.07 -4.59 0.90
CA SER A 146 -12.11 -3.56 0.92
C SER A 146 -12.78 -3.35 2.28
N PHE A 147 -12.86 -4.39 3.12
CA PHE A 147 -13.32 -4.20 4.50
C PHE A 147 -12.28 -3.45 5.33
N PHE A 148 -11.01 -3.85 5.23
CA PHE A 148 -9.93 -3.28 6.03
C PHE A 148 -9.48 -1.91 5.57
N GLU A 149 -9.63 -1.55 4.29
CA GLU A 149 -9.37 -0.18 3.84
C GLU A 149 -10.28 0.80 4.58
N GLU A 150 -11.58 0.53 4.67
CA GLU A 150 -12.55 1.38 5.38
C GLU A 150 -12.26 1.38 6.89
N TYR A 151 -11.98 0.21 7.48
CA TYR A 151 -11.63 0.10 8.90
C TYR A 151 -10.38 0.93 9.25
N VAL A 152 -9.32 0.81 8.46
CA VAL A 152 -8.09 1.57 8.65
C VAL A 152 -8.35 3.07 8.48
N ILE A 153 -9.11 3.46 7.46
CA ILE A 153 -9.42 4.88 7.23
C ILE A 153 -10.22 5.47 8.39
N ASP A 154 -11.19 4.74 8.94
CA ASP A 154 -11.95 5.18 10.11
C ASP A 154 -11.05 5.37 11.35
N GLU A 155 -10.21 4.38 11.66
CA GLU A 155 -9.25 4.45 12.77
C GLU A 155 -8.26 5.61 12.58
N VAL A 156 -7.77 5.85 11.35
CA VAL A 156 -6.88 6.99 11.05
C VAL A 156 -7.62 8.33 11.18
N ASN A 157 -8.89 8.41 10.76
CA ASN A 157 -9.72 9.60 10.87
C ASN A 157 -10.00 9.99 12.32
N PHE A 158 -10.16 9.01 13.21
CA PHE A 158 -10.35 9.22 14.66
C PHE A 158 -9.19 10.01 15.30
N TYR A 159 -7.99 9.98 14.69
CA TYR A 159 -6.80 10.69 15.16
C TYR A 159 -6.39 11.93 14.35
N VAL A 160 -6.93 12.16 13.13
CA VAL A 160 -6.43 13.22 12.22
C VAL A 160 -7.52 14.11 11.61
N PHE A 161 -8.77 13.65 11.48
CA PHE A 161 -9.79 14.35 10.70
C PHE A 161 -11.13 14.49 11.46
N THR A 162 -11.11 15.18 12.60
CA THR A 162 -12.30 15.49 13.41
C THR A 162 -13.39 16.35 12.71
N ASN A 163 -13.24 16.69 11.43
CA ASN A 163 -14.27 17.41 10.64
C ASN A 163 -14.84 16.60 9.48
N MET A 164 -14.59 15.29 9.42
CA MET A 164 -15.17 14.44 8.40
C MET A 164 -16.49 13.84 8.88
N LEU A 165 -17.52 14.69 9.02
CA LEU A 165 -18.89 14.25 9.22
C LEU A 165 -19.27 13.28 8.11
N ILE A 166 -19.50 12.04 8.52
CA ILE A 166 -20.18 10.99 7.76
C ILE A 166 -21.61 11.50 7.57
N CYS A 167 -21.93 12.00 6.37
CA CYS A 167 -23.31 12.09 5.94
C CYS A 167 -23.66 10.73 5.33
N PHE A 168 -24.39 9.93 6.11
CA PHE A 168 -25.35 8.97 5.55
C PHE A 168 -26.49 9.74 4.86
#